data_AF-A0A1C6RD63-F1
#
_entry.id   AF-A0A1C6RD63-F1
#
_cell.length_a   1.000
_cell.length_b   1.000
_cell.length_c   1.000
_cell.angle_alpha   90.00
_cell.angle_beta   90.00
_cell.angle_gamma   90.00
#
_symmetry.space_group_name_H-M   'P 1'
#
loop_
_entity.id
_entity.type
_entity.pdbx_description
1 polymer ?
#
loop_
_entity_poly.entity_id
_entity_poly.type
_entity_poly.pdbx_seq_one_letter_code
_entity_poly.pdbx_strand_id
1 'polypeptide(L)'
;MAGFDVDSPVVLPDHVRYRGDQLWLLWPALRYRVVAPLVHEERLNVFQSAVLGLARSGYREVGEMAALLGLQGDLVEMVRSDLRALSYLDRNGAVTDTGLQALRDGFPDPTRTITTYVYQDVLTGSLWPASTLQARLAQADWRARQQVSLQLRTAGAPLRVTAFPVLPERWTGTEQPSHEEVVEAVSRGERAKQERGRARRWDRAAPDRVVSRVALMTSGVPVWIPVPLVSDRHEPASTETVSWDAFSPFTGRSSTYLRRLVATRLQQVPALREQVERFIGRRSEAVVLEYDRLDIALRRRIGEVLEDRFAGLVRAHRDLFELLTLLERDMERARLTGDGCTEIGDVVRNAWRLHEVVLRDIVARHPPPADAPELTPHGNRFAGPLGRCCRRLGMPFGEHLQVLGFKADEFRKAVRRPEKVSNTPAMLAAVLVSGAHGGPDHPVRRLAEVRPHLFTELRRLSSDRNTGGAHAAVVPLNLDTGEAAWALAQHTTAAYLGVDLPDLSRPSRKDNQTHGEEQVPVAVPQPRGPVPAPR
;
A
#
# COMPACT_ATOMS: atom_id res chain seq x y z
N MET A 1 37.94 -7.27 -3.72
CA MET A 1 36.53 -7.33 -4.12
C MET A 1 35.74 -7.73 -2.90
N ALA A 2 35.19 -6.78 -2.15
CA ALA A 2 34.55 -7.06 -0.87
C ALA A 2 33.04 -7.24 -1.07
N GLY A 3 32.45 -8.30 -0.50
CA GLY A 3 31.00 -8.46 -0.41
C GLY A 3 30.52 -9.90 -0.47
N PHE A 4 30.32 -10.42 -1.67
CA PHE A 4 29.62 -11.68 -1.93
C PHE A 4 30.57 -12.72 -2.55
N ASP A 5 30.86 -13.78 -1.81
CA ASP A 5 31.70 -14.90 -2.23
C ASP A 5 31.03 -16.24 -1.89
N VAL A 6 31.72 -17.35 -2.20
CA VAL A 6 31.33 -18.72 -1.84
C VAL A 6 31.16 -18.90 -0.32
N ASP A 7 31.91 -18.14 0.47
CA ASP A 7 31.84 -18.17 1.93
C ASP A 7 30.70 -17.29 2.49
N SER A 8 30.04 -16.49 1.66
CA SER A 8 28.91 -15.68 2.12
C SER A 8 27.74 -16.57 2.52
N PRO A 9 27.14 -16.32 3.69
CA PRO A 9 26.10 -17.20 4.23
C PRO A 9 24.83 -17.16 3.37
N VAL A 10 24.23 -18.33 3.17
CA VAL A 10 22.94 -18.46 2.50
C VAL A 10 21.82 -18.48 3.55
N VAL A 11 20.84 -17.60 3.42
CA VAL A 11 19.68 -17.55 4.31
C VAL A 11 18.75 -18.72 3.98
N LEU A 12 18.33 -19.45 5.01
CA LEU A 12 17.33 -20.49 4.87
C LEU A 12 15.94 -19.83 4.71
N PRO A 13 15.22 -20.06 3.60
CA PRO A 13 13.87 -19.54 3.40
C PRO A 13 12.89 -20.19 4.38
N ASP A 14 11.86 -19.43 4.78
CA ASP A 14 10.76 -19.93 5.62
C ASP A 14 9.85 -20.89 4.81
N HIS A 15 9.77 -20.71 3.48
CA HIS A 15 8.94 -21.49 2.58
C HIS A 15 9.74 -22.09 1.40
N VAL A 16 9.62 -23.42 1.23
CA VAL A 16 10.45 -24.22 0.30
C VAL A 16 9.65 -25.11 -0.65
N ARG A 17 8.31 -25.06 -0.60
CA ARG A 17 7.44 -25.89 -1.43
C ARG A 17 6.46 -25.02 -2.19
N TYR A 18 6.47 -25.17 -3.50
CA TYR A 18 5.56 -24.52 -4.44
C TYR A 18 4.99 -25.58 -5.39
N ARG A 19 3.76 -25.38 -5.87
CA ARG A 19 3.17 -26.25 -6.89
C ARG A 19 3.73 -25.83 -8.26
N GLY A 20 4.05 -26.80 -9.11
CA GLY A 20 4.66 -26.53 -10.43
C GLY A 20 6.17 -26.76 -10.45
N ASP A 21 6.76 -26.53 -11.62
CA ASP A 21 8.21 -26.61 -11.81
C ASP A 21 8.90 -25.42 -11.16
N GLN A 22 10.09 -25.63 -10.62
CA GLN A 22 10.80 -24.61 -9.84
C GLN A 22 12.22 -24.39 -10.37
N LEU A 23 12.58 -23.12 -10.57
CA LEU A 23 13.96 -22.67 -10.75
C LEU A 23 14.34 -21.83 -9.53
N TRP A 24 15.43 -22.19 -8.86
CA TRP A 24 15.94 -21.46 -7.71
C TRP A 24 17.02 -20.48 -8.13
N LEU A 25 16.88 -19.22 -7.74
CA LEU A 25 17.91 -18.20 -7.86
C LEU A 25 18.55 -17.96 -6.48
N LEU A 26 19.84 -17.62 -6.43
CA LEU A 26 20.48 -17.08 -5.23
C LEU A 26 20.68 -15.58 -5.43
N TRP A 27 19.89 -14.80 -4.70
CA TRP A 27 19.86 -13.35 -4.80
C TRP A 27 20.81 -12.70 -3.79
N PRO A 28 21.67 -11.75 -4.21
CA PRO A 28 22.57 -11.06 -3.30
C PRO A 28 21.83 -9.98 -2.51
N ALA A 29 21.93 -10.00 -1.18
CA ALA A 29 21.31 -8.99 -0.32
C ALA A 29 22.22 -8.65 0.87
N LEU A 30 22.10 -7.44 1.41
CA LEU A 30 22.67 -7.11 2.72
C LEU A 30 21.63 -7.40 3.81
N ARG A 31 22.03 -8.17 4.81
CA ARG A 31 21.22 -8.45 5.99
C ARG A 31 21.61 -7.50 7.11
N TYR A 32 20.61 -6.80 7.66
CA TYR A 32 20.77 -5.96 8.83
C TYR A 32 20.02 -6.59 10.00
N ARG A 33 20.71 -6.77 11.13
CA ARG A 33 20.05 -7.04 12.41
C ARG A 33 19.59 -5.71 12.96
N VAL A 34 18.29 -5.58 13.21
CA VAL A 34 17.68 -4.33 13.67
C VAL A 34 16.84 -4.58 14.91
N VAL A 35 16.87 -3.63 15.83
CA VAL A 35 15.81 -3.50 16.82
C VAL A 35 14.77 -2.60 16.18
N ALA A 36 13.56 -3.11 16.02
CA ALA A 36 12.44 -2.35 15.49
C ALA A 36 11.24 -2.52 16.42
N PRO A 37 10.44 -1.47 16.64
CA PRO A 37 9.18 -1.63 17.34
C PRO A 37 8.32 -2.63 16.56
N LEU A 38 7.81 -3.64 17.25
CA LEU A 38 6.80 -4.52 16.68
C LEU A 38 5.54 -3.67 16.54
N VAL A 39 5.25 -3.24 15.32
CA VAL A 39 4.03 -2.49 15.00
C VAL A 39 2.87 -3.49 14.94
N HIS A 40 2.51 -4.03 16.09
CA HIS A 40 1.23 -4.68 16.29
C HIS A 40 0.51 -3.92 17.39
N GLU A 41 -0.58 -3.25 17.02
CA GLU A 41 -1.67 -3.03 17.96
C GLU A 41 -2.23 -4.43 18.24
N GLU A 42 -1.79 -5.10 19.31
CA GLU A 42 -2.66 -6.13 19.90
C GLU A 42 -3.95 -5.38 20.21
N ARG A 43 -5.00 -5.60 19.41
CA ARG A 43 -6.31 -5.06 19.78
C ARG A 43 -6.69 -5.67 21.11
N LEU A 44 -7.50 -4.94 21.88
CA LEU A 44 -8.25 -5.53 22.98
C LEU A 44 -8.82 -6.86 22.49
N ASN A 45 -8.41 -7.95 23.14
CA ASN A 45 -9.01 -9.26 22.95
C ASN A 45 -10.54 -9.09 22.94
N VAL A 46 -11.28 -9.90 22.17
CA VAL A 46 -12.75 -9.81 22.09
C VAL A 46 -13.42 -9.73 23.47
N PHE A 47 -12.91 -10.47 24.46
CA PHE A 47 -13.36 -10.40 25.85
C PHE A 47 -13.02 -9.08 26.54
N GLN A 48 -11.80 -8.57 26.39
CA GLN A 48 -11.40 -7.26 26.89
C GLN A 48 -12.21 -6.13 26.24
N SER A 49 -12.43 -6.19 24.93
CA SER A 49 -13.26 -5.24 24.17
C SER A 49 -14.71 -5.26 24.65
N ALA A 50 -15.26 -6.44 24.91
CA ALA A 50 -16.64 -6.61 25.35
C ALA A 50 -16.83 -6.10 26.79
N VAL A 51 -15.94 -6.48 27.72
CA VAL A 51 -15.96 -6.00 29.10
C VAL A 51 -15.76 -4.48 29.18
N LEU A 52 -14.79 -3.94 28.44
CA LEU A 52 -14.54 -2.50 28.38
C LEU A 52 -15.69 -1.73 27.70
N GLY A 53 -16.33 -2.33 26.70
CA GLY A 53 -17.52 -1.80 26.02
C GLY A 53 -18.76 -1.76 26.94
N LEU A 54 -18.97 -2.77 27.76
CA LEU A 54 -20.03 -2.78 28.78
C LEU A 54 -19.74 -1.78 29.90
N ALA A 55 -18.49 -1.68 30.34
CA ALA A 55 -18.06 -0.67 31.30
C ALA A 55 -18.30 0.76 30.78
N ARG A 56 -18.09 1.00 29.47
CA ARG A 56 -18.39 2.28 28.82
C ARG A 56 -19.88 2.61 28.85
N SER A 57 -20.73 1.58 28.72
CA SER A 57 -22.19 1.72 28.78
C SER A 57 -22.73 1.85 30.21
N GLY A 58 -21.86 1.87 31.23
CA GLY A 58 -22.24 2.10 32.62
C GLY A 58 -22.44 0.83 33.45
N TYR A 59 -22.33 -0.36 32.86
CA TYR A 59 -22.35 -1.62 33.61
C TYR A 59 -21.05 -1.72 34.42
N ARG A 60 -21.14 -2.05 35.71
CA ARG A 60 -19.96 -2.13 36.60
C ARG A 60 -19.90 -3.41 37.42
N GLU A 61 -21.01 -4.14 37.53
CA GLU A 61 -21.08 -5.37 38.30
C GLU A 61 -20.69 -6.58 37.46
N VAL A 62 -19.88 -7.47 38.06
CA VAL A 62 -19.35 -8.67 37.39
C VAL A 62 -20.48 -9.60 36.97
N GLY A 63 -21.46 -9.80 37.84
CA GLY A 63 -22.60 -10.67 37.58
C GLY A 63 -23.45 -10.20 36.40
N GLU A 64 -23.66 -8.89 36.27
CA GLU A 64 -24.41 -8.29 35.16
C GLU A 64 -23.65 -8.41 33.85
N MET A 65 -22.34 -8.12 33.86
CA MET A 65 -21.48 -8.30 32.68
C MET A 65 -21.40 -9.76 32.25
N ALA A 66 -21.26 -10.69 33.19
CA ALA A 66 -21.22 -12.13 32.94
C ALA A 66 -22.51 -12.62 32.28
N ALA A 67 -23.67 -12.18 32.79
CA ALA A 67 -24.97 -12.52 32.21
C ALA A 67 -25.15 -11.96 30.79
N LEU A 68 -24.74 -10.71 30.55
CA LEU A 68 -24.84 -10.06 29.23
C LEU A 68 -23.88 -10.66 28.18
N LEU A 69 -22.72 -11.14 28.61
CA LEU A 69 -21.72 -11.75 27.73
C LEU A 69 -21.89 -13.26 27.58
N GLY A 70 -22.75 -13.90 28.38
CA GLY A 70 -22.87 -15.36 28.45
C GLY A 70 -21.60 -16.04 28.95
N LEU A 71 -20.85 -15.39 29.86
CA LEU A 71 -19.58 -15.86 30.40
C LEU A 71 -19.68 -16.18 31.89
N GLN A 72 -18.72 -16.93 32.42
CA GLN A 72 -18.59 -17.17 33.86
C GLN A 72 -18.06 -15.91 34.57
N GLY A 73 -18.52 -15.65 35.79
CA GLY A 73 -18.12 -14.47 36.58
C GLY A 73 -16.61 -14.35 36.80
N ASP A 74 -15.93 -15.48 37.06
CA ASP A 74 -14.49 -15.51 37.30
C ASP A 74 -13.67 -15.05 36.08
N LEU A 75 -14.11 -15.41 34.87
CA LEU A 75 -13.47 -14.96 33.62
C LEU A 75 -13.65 -13.45 33.42
N VAL A 76 -14.84 -12.93 33.73
CA VAL A 76 -15.10 -11.49 33.65
C VAL A 76 -14.26 -10.73 34.66
N GLU A 77 -14.14 -11.22 35.90
CA GLU A 77 -13.32 -10.56 36.91
C GLU A 77 -11.82 -10.62 36.58
N MET A 78 -11.33 -11.74 36.02
CA MET A 78 -9.96 -11.83 35.50
C MET A 78 -9.70 -10.77 34.43
N VAL A 79 -10.59 -10.66 33.43
CA VAL A 79 -10.47 -9.66 32.36
C VAL A 79 -10.55 -8.22 32.90
N ARG A 80 -11.39 -7.96 33.91
CA ARG A 80 -11.47 -6.64 34.57
C ARG A 80 -10.20 -6.31 35.35
N SER A 81 -9.63 -7.29 36.05
CA SER A 81 -8.38 -7.15 36.77
C SER A 81 -7.25 -6.77 35.79
N ASP A 82 -7.17 -7.46 34.65
CA ASP A 82 -6.21 -7.14 33.58
C ASP A 82 -6.41 -5.71 33.06
N LEU A 83 -7.65 -5.32 32.75
CA LEU A 83 -7.98 -3.98 32.26
C LEU A 83 -7.68 -2.86 33.28
N ARG A 84 -7.79 -3.15 34.59
CA ARG A 84 -7.38 -2.23 35.67
C ARG A 84 -5.87 -2.13 35.78
N ALA A 85 -5.15 -3.25 35.71
CA ALA A 85 -3.69 -3.26 35.72
C ALA A 85 -3.11 -2.44 34.55
N LEU A 86 -3.79 -2.47 33.40
CA LEU A 86 -3.47 -1.68 32.20
C LEU A 86 -4.01 -0.25 32.24
N SER A 87 -4.63 0.19 33.33
CA SER A 87 -5.21 1.53 33.51
C SER A 87 -6.30 1.93 32.49
N TYR A 88 -6.98 0.95 31.89
CA TYR A 88 -8.15 1.19 31.02
C TYR A 88 -9.46 1.26 31.79
N LEU A 89 -9.48 0.63 32.96
CA LEU A 89 -10.52 0.80 33.97
C LEU A 89 -9.91 1.46 35.21
N ASP A 90 -10.67 2.33 35.87
CA ASP A 90 -10.30 2.87 37.17
C ASP A 90 -10.61 1.87 38.31
N ARG A 91 -10.26 2.26 39.53
CA ARG A 91 -10.55 1.47 40.75
C ARG A 91 -12.03 1.16 40.96
N ASN A 92 -12.93 1.97 40.40
CA ASN A 92 -14.37 1.81 40.49
C ASN A 92 -14.97 1.03 39.30
N GLY A 93 -14.12 0.57 38.36
CA GLY A 93 -14.54 -0.15 37.16
C GLY A 93 -15.14 0.75 36.08
N ALA A 94 -14.95 2.08 36.16
CA ALA A 94 -15.30 3.00 35.08
C ALA A 94 -14.18 3.10 34.05
N VAL A 95 -14.54 3.32 32.78
CA VAL A 95 -13.56 3.43 31.69
C VAL A 95 -12.80 4.74 31.79
N THR A 96 -11.46 4.67 31.75
CA THR A 96 -10.58 5.84 31.74
C THR A 96 -10.50 6.48 30.35
N ASP A 97 -9.94 7.69 30.23
CA ASP A 97 -9.66 8.30 28.93
C ASP A 97 -8.78 7.41 28.04
N THR A 98 -7.82 6.71 28.66
CA THR A 98 -6.95 5.73 27.99
C THR A 98 -7.75 4.51 27.51
N GLY A 99 -8.70 4.00 28.30
CA GLY A 99 -9.59 2.90 27.90
C GLY A 99 -10.58 3.30 26.80
N LEU A 100 -11.09 4.53 26.83
CA LEU A 100 -11.93 5.10 25.79
C LEU A 100 -11.18 5.24 24.47
N GLN A 101 -9.92 5.65 24.54
CA GLN A 101 -9.03 5.70 23.38
C GLN A 101 -8.71 4.29 22.89
N ALA A 102 -8.46 3.33 23.79
CA ALA A 102 -8.19 1.93 23.42
C ALA A 102 -9.36 1.23 22.71
N LEU A 103 -10.61 1.57 23.05
CA LEU A 103 -11.81 1.10 22.33
C LEU A 103 -11.93 1.67 20.91
N ARG A 104 -11.36 2.85 20.64
CA ARG A 104 -11.39 3.51 19.32
C ARG A 104 -10.21 3.09 18.45
N ASP A 105 -9.03 2.98 19.08
CA ASP A 105 -7.74 2.90 18.39
C ASP A 105 -7.01 1.55 18.60
N GLY A 106 -7.49 0.64 19.45
CA GLY A 106 -6.75 -0.56 19.89
C GLY A 106 -5.80 -0.25 21.06
N PHE A 107 -5.04 -1.23 21.60
CA PHE A 107 -4.07 -0.91 22.67
C PHE A 107 -3.07 0.15 22.16
N PRO A 108 -2.91 1.29 22.83
CA PRO A 108 -1.85 2.24 22.54
C PRO A 108 -0.48 1.78 23.05
N ASP A 109 -0.19 0.47 23.11
CA ASP A 109 1.08 -0.04 23.61
C ASP A 109 2.04 -0.52 22.50
N PRO A 110 2.85 0.39 21.92
CA PRO A 110 3.97 0.08 21.04
C PRO A 110 5.27 -0.24 21.82
N THR A 111 5.21 -0.68 23.09
CA THR A 111 6.43 -0.95 23.90
C THR A 111 7.20 -2.18 23.48
N ARG A 112 6.59 -3.13 22.76
CA ARG A 112 7.30 -4.36 22.37
C ARG A 112 8.23 -4.10 21.18
N THR A 113 9.49 -3.81 21.45
CA THR A 113 10.55 -3.89 20.43
C THR A 113 10.91 -5.35 20.18
N ILE A 114 11.05 -5.71 18.90
CA ILE A 114 11.64 -6.99 18.51
C ILE A 114 12.99 -6.78 17.88
N THR A 115 13.88 -7.75 18.09
CA THR A 115 15.07 -7.89 17.27
C THR A 115 14.71 -8.74 16.06
N THR A 116 14.90 -8.20 14.86
CA THR A 116 14.57 -8.85 13.60
C THR A 116 15.64 -8.59 12.56
N TYR A 117 15.57 -9.30 11.45
CA TYR A 117 16.45 -9.13 10.31
C TYR A 117 15.67 -8.54 9.14
N VAL A 118 16.24 -7.51 8.52
CA VAL A 118 15.76 -6.91 7.26
C VAL A 118 16.81 -7.10 6.18
N TYR A 119 16.38 -7.08 4.93
CA TYR A 119 17.20 -7.41 3.78
C TYR A 119 17.17 -6.27 2.77
N GLN A 120 18.34 -5.72 2.44
CA GLN A 120 18.51 -4.70 1.42
C GLN A 120 19.00 -5.37 0.13
N ASP A 121 18.32 -5.09 -0.97
CA ASP A 121 18.78 -5.50 -2.28
C ASP A 121 20.05 -4.73 -2.66
N VAL A 122 21.12 -5.43 -3.03
CA VAL A 122 22.39 -4.76 -3.35
C VAL A 122 22.41 -4.10 -4.72
N LEU A 123 21.45 -4.46 -5.58
CA LEU A 123 21.36 -3.95 -6.95
C LEU A 123 20.58 -2.65 -7.02
N THR A 124 19.51 -2.51 -6.22
CA THR A 124 18.64 -1.33 -6.17
C THR A 124 18.85 -0.48 -4.92
N GLY A 125 19.53 -0.99 -3.88
CA GLY A 125 19.65 -0.34 -2.58
C GLY A 125 18.36 -0.33 -1.75
N SER A 126 17.26 -0.89 -2.26
CA SER A 126 15.96 -0.88 -1.57
C SER A 126 15.81 -2.02 -0.57
N LEU A 127 15.12 -1.78 0.56
CA LEU A 127 14.74 -2.86 1.48
C LEU A 127 13.61 -3.72 0.89
N TRP A 128 13.77 -5.04 1.02
CA TRP A 128 12.74 -6.00 0.69
C TRP A 128 11.54 -5.84 1.62
N PRO A 129 10.31 -6.11 1.15
CA PRO A 129 9.10 -6.05 1.98
C PRO A 129 8.97 -7.30 2.89
N ALA A 130 10.04 -7.68 3.59
CA ALA A 130 10.13 -8.88 4.41
C ALA A 130 11.02 -8.68 5.65
N SER A 131 10.62 -9.30 6.76
CA SER A 131 11.37 -9.40 8.02
C SER A 131 11.42 -10.83 8.52
N THR A 132 12.53 -11.23 9.16
CA THR A 132 12.62 -12.53 9.84
C THR A 132 13.14 -12.38 11.26
N LEU A 133 12.45 -13.02 12.22
CA LEU A 133 12.87 -13.04 13.62
C LEU A 133 14.16 -13.85 13.82
N GLN A 134 14.31 -14.94 13.06
CA GLN A 134 15.48 -15.79 13.07
C GLN A 134 15.98 -15.98 11.64
N ALA A 135 17.14 -15.42 11.33
CA ALA A 135 17.81 -15.68 10.05
C ALA A 135 18.62 -16.98 10.15
N ARG A 136 17.94 -18.11 9.99
CA ARG A 136 18.60 -19.42 9.88
C ARG A 136 19.43 -19.47 8.59
N LEU A 137 20.49 -20.28 8.59
CA LEU A 137 21.37 -20.44 7.44
C LEU A 137 21.15 -21.81 6.80
N ALA A 138 21.14 -21.85 5.47
CA ALA A 138 21.14 -23.07 4.68
C ALA A 138 22.58 -23.54 4.44
N GLN A 139 22.78 -24.85 4.37
CA GLN A 139 24.04 -25.39 3.87
C GLN A 139 24.09 -25.21 2.36
N ALA A 140 25.21 -24.71 1.86
CA ALA A 140 25.44 -24.40 0.46
C ALA A 140 26.76 -25.03 0.00
N ASP A 141 26.64 -25.96 -0.94
CA ASP A 141 27.77 -26.60 -1.59
C ASP A 141 27.99 -25.95 -2.96
N TRP A 142 28.99 -25.09 -3.04
CA TRP A 142 29.37 -24.41 -4.27
C TRP A 142 30.14 -25.38 -5.17
N ARG A 143 29.52 -25.81 -6.27
CA ARG A 143 30.22 -26.62 -7.29
C ARG A 143 30.99 -25.75 -8.27
N ALA A 144 30.43 -24.59 -8.60
CA ALA A 144 31.03 -23.57 -9.44
C ALA A 144 30.41 -22.20 -9.10
N ARG A 145 31.02 -21.11 -9.56
CA ARG A 145 30.49 -19.74 -9.40
C ARG A 145 29.09 -19.52 -10.00
N GLN A 146 28.60 -20.44 -10.83
CA GLN A 146 27.28 -20.34 -11.48
C GLN A 146 26.30 -21.44 -11.06
N GLN A 147 26.66 -22.30 -10.11
CA GLN A 147 25.78 -23.37 -9.68
C GLN A 147 26.06 -23.77 -8.23
N VAL A 148 25.01 -23.67 -7.39
CA VAL A 148 25.08 -23.95 -5.96
C VAL A 148 24.05 -25.00 -5.59
N SER A 149 24.47 -26.03 -4.87
CA SER A 149 23.56 -27.01 -4.28
C SER A 149 23.18 -26.55 -2.88
N LEU A 150 21.89 -26.35 -2.63
CA LEU A 150 21.36 -25.87 -1.35
C LEU A 150 20.60 -26.97 -0.64
N GLN A 151 20.81 -27.09 0.67
CA GLN A 151 19.98 -27.94 1.53
C GLN A 151 18.96 -27.07 2.28
N LEU A 152 17.71 -27.08 1.80
CA LEU A 152 16.63 -26.20 2.28
C LEU A 152 15.77 -26.83 3.41
N ARG A 153 16.13 -28.03 3.91
CA ARG A 153 15.47 -28.68 5.06
C ARG A 153 16.49 -29.31 6.00
N THR A 154 16.02 -29.76 7.16
CA THR A 154 16.84 -30.43 8.18
C THR A 154 17.45 -31.73 7.64
N ALA A 155 18.55 -32.17 8.26
CA ALA A 155 19.28 -33.37 7.87
C ALA A 155 18.44 -34.66 7.91
N GLY A 156 17.38 -34.71 8.73
CA GLY A 156 16.45 -35.85 8.79
C GLY A 156 15.43 -35.92 7.64
N ALA A 157 15.25 -34.85 6.87
CA ALA A 157 14.37 -34.83 5.70
C ALA A 157 14.88 -33.79 4.67
N PRO A 158 16.10 -33.96 4.13
CA PRO A 158 16.76 -32.93 3.35
C PRO A 158 16.01 -32.68 2.04
N LEU A 159 15.84 -31.41 1.70
CA LEU A 159 15.42 -30.98 0.37
C LEU A 159 16.64 -30.33 -0.29
N ARG A 160 17.27 -31.06 -1.21
CA ARG A 160 18.39 -30.53 -1.99
C ARG A 160 17.87 -29.90 -3.27
N VAL A 161 18.19 -28.64 -3.50
CA VAL A 161 17.86 -27.93 -4.73
C VAL A 161 19.12 -27.35 -5.35
N THR A 162 19.12 -27.21 -6.67
CA THR A 162 20.19 -26.49 -7.38
C THR A 162 19.72 -25.07 -7.64
N ALA A 163 20.55 -24.10 -7.31
CA ALA A 163 20.26 -22.69 -7.47
C ALA A 163 21.32 -21.97 -8.32
N PHE A 164 20.86 -20.98 -9.09
CA PHE A 164 21.69 -20.12 -9.92
C PHE A 164 22.01 -18.79 -9.20
N PRO A 165 23.28 -18.49 -8.91
CA PRO A 165 23.68 -17.26 -8.23
C PRO A 165 23.63 -16.04 -9.16
N VAL A 166 22.92 -15.00 -8.71
CA VAL A 166 22.81 -13.72 -9.38
C VAL A 166 23.96 -12.83 -8.91
N LEU A 167 25.09 -12.84 -9.62
CA LEU A 167 26.26 -12.10 -9.19
C LEU A 167 26.05 -10.57 -9.34
N PRO A 168 26.36 -9.77 -8.30
CA PRO A 168 26.33 -8.32 -8.40
C PRO A 168 27.61 -7.82 -9.09
N GLU A 169 27.54 -7.60 -10.40
CA GLU A 169 28.66 -7.02 -11.14
C GLU A 169 28.85 -5.55 -10.73
N ARG A 170 30.04 -5.21 -10.23
CA ARG A 170 30.43 -3.82 -9.86
C ARG A 170 29.73 -3.21 -8.64
N TRP A 171 29.30 -4.02 -7.67
CA TRP A 171 28.85 -3.47 -6.38
C TRP A 171 30.04 -2.81 -5.65
N THR A 172 29.89 -1.52 -5.34
CA THR A 172 30.90 -0.69 -4.65
C THR A 172 30.49 -0.34 -3.22
N GLY A 173 29.36 -0.86 -2.76
CA GLY A 173 28.70 -0.50 -1.51
C GLY A 173 27.28 0.01 -1.75
N THR A 174 26.41 -0.14 -0.75
CA THR A 174 25.10 0.53 -0.69
C THR A 174 25.03 1.36 0.59
N GLU A 175 24.34 2.49 0.52
CA GLU A 175 24.06 3.29 1.71
C GLU A 175 23.24 2.47 2.71
N GLN A 176 23.46 2.70 4.01
CA GLN A 176 22.67 2.02 5.03
C GLN A 176 21.21 2.49 4.95
N PRO A 177 20.25 1.56 5.11
CA PRO A 177 18.85 1.92 5.07
C PRO A 177 18.51 2.89 6.20
N SER A 178 17.67 3.87 5.90
CA SER A 178 17.15 4.79 6.90
C SER A 178 16.27 4.07 7.91
N HIS A 179 16.14 4.64 9.11
CA HIS A 179 15.25 4.09 10.14
C HIS A 179 13.80 4.00 9.67
N GLU A 180 13.35 4.92 8.81
CA GLU A 180 12.00 4.91 8.24
C GLU A 180 11.79 3.71 7.31
N GLU A 181 12.75 3.45 6.43
CA GLU A 181 12.73 2.28 5.54
C GLU A 181 12.71 0.98 6.33
N VAL A 182 13.46 0.91 7.45
CA VAL A 182 13.45 -0.26 8.35
C VAL A 182 12.07 -0.47 8.98
N VAL A 183 11.43 0.58 9.50
CA VAL A 183 10.05 0.47 10.03
C VAL A 183 9.09 -0.02 8.96
N GLU A 184 9.21 0.52 7.74
CA GLU A 184 8.35 0.12 6.63
C GLU A 184 8.58 -1.35 6.22
N ALA A 185 9.83 -1.79 6.08
CA ALA A 185 10.18 -3.16 5.71
C ALA A 185 9.67 -4.17 6.75
N VAL A 186 9.90 -3.91 8.05
CA VAL A 186 9.40 -4.76 9.15
C VAL A 186 7.88 -4.79 9.15
N SER A 187 7.23 -3.64 9.00
CA SER A 187 5.77 -3.57 8.95
C SER A 187 5.18 -4.35 7.77
N ARG A 188 5.83 -4.34 6.61
CA ARG A 188 5.40 -5.11 5.41
C ARG A 188 5.64 -6.60 5.60
N GLY A 189 6.77 -6.99 6.19
CA GLY A 189 7.13 -8.39 6.43
C GLY A 189 6.20 -9.09 7.41
N GLU A 190 5.89 -8.45 8.54
CA GLU A 190 4.97 -9.01 9.53
C GLU A 190 3.54 -9.17 8.97
N ARG A 191 3.07 -8.21 8.16
CA ARG A 191 1.78 -8.31 7.47
C ARG A 191 1.70 -9.51 6.55
N ALA A 192 2.75 -9.75 5.78
CA ALA A 192 2.75 -10.82 4.80
C ALA A 192 2.75 -12.23 5.45
N LYS A 193 3.12 -12.33 6.75
CA LYS A 193 3.13 -13.57 7.54
C LYS A 193 1.81 -13.88 8.25
N GLN A 194 0.99 -12.88 8.57
CA GLN A 194 -0.29 -13.06 9.27
C GLN A 194 -1.40 -13.53 8.32
N GLU A 195 -1.59 -14.85 8.20
CA GLU A 195 -2.60 -15.48 7.32
C GLU A 195 -4.06 -15.04 7.54
N ARG A 196 -4.40 -14.34 8.62
CA ARG A 196 -5.80 -13.93 8.94
C ARG A 196 -5.93 -12.59 9.68
N GLY A 197 -4.87 -11.80 9.78
CA GLY A 197 -4.81 -10.61 10.65
C GLY A 197 -4.73 -9.29 9.90
N ARG A 198 -5.77 -8.45 10.01
CA ARG A 198 -5.81 -7.07 9.50
C ARG A 198 -4.82 -6.19 10.26
N ALA A 199 -3.57 -6.12 9.80
CA ALA A 199 -2.60 -5.14 10.30
C ALA A 199 -2.57 -3.90 9.38
N ARG A 200 -3.03 -2.76 9.91
CA ARG A 200 -3.06 -1.45 9.21
C ARG A 200 -1.68 -1.05 8.71
N ARG A 201 -1.64 -0.40 7.53
CA ARG A 201 -0.51 0.40 7.04
C ARG A 201 -0.36 1.66 7.89
N TRP A 202 0.87 2.12 8.12
CA TRP A 202 1.05 3.52 8.49
C TRP A 202 0.68 4.36 7.27
N ASP A 203 -0.42 5.12 7.35
CA ASP A 203 -0.88 6.02 6.28
C ASP A 203 0.01 7.26 6.11
N ARG A 204 1.15 7.33 6.81
CA ARG A 204 2.15 8.42 6.85
C ARG A 204 3.55 7.86 7.11
N ALA A 205 4.58 8.69 6.99
CA ALA A 205 5.89 8.42 7.59
C ALA A 205 5.68 7.95 9.05
N ALA A 206 6.43 6.92 9.46
CA ALA A 206 6.36 6.42 10.82
C ALA A 206 6.60 7.60 11.79
N PRO A 207 5.81 7.77 12.87
CA PRO A 207 5.96 8.90 13.77
C PRO A 207 7.39 8.94 14.32
N ASP A 208 7.97 10.12 14.50
CA ASP A 208 9.36 10.27 14.96
C ASP A 208 9.68 9.42 16.19
N ARG A 209 8.72 9.27 17.12
CA ARG A 209 8.82 8.41 18.32
C ARG A 209 9.00 6.91 18.04
N VAL A 210 8.57 6.44 16.88
CA VAL A 210 8.69 5.05 16.38
C VAL A 210 10.01 4.90 15.64
N VAL A 211 10.34 5.87 14.79
CA VAL A 211 11.60 5.93 14.01
C VAL A 211 12.81 6.04 14.94
N SER A 212 12.72 6.84 16.00
CA SER A 212 13.78 7.03 16.99
C SER A 212 14.10 5.78 17.81
N ARG A 213 13.26 4.74 17.74
CA ARG A 213 13.46 3.45 18.43
C ARG A 213 14.07 2.39 17.53
N VAL A 214 14.25 2.67 16.25
CA VAL A 214 15.01 1.79 15.37
C VAL A 214 16.48 1.91 15.72
N ALA A 215 17.12 0.77 15.90
CA ALA A 215 18.57 0.69 16.03
C ALA A 215 19.10 -0.39 15.09
N LEU A 216 20.01 0.00 14.20
CA LEU A 216 20.81 -0.93 13.41
C LEU A 216 21.87 -1.54 14.34
N MET A 217 21.81 -2.85 14.57
CA MET A 217 22.77 -3.55 15.43
C MET A 217 24.01 -4.04 14.67
N THR A 218 23.94 -4.13 13.35
CA THR A 218 25.03 -4.60 12.48
C THR A 218 25.17 -3.66 11.29
N SER A 219 26.41 -3.45 10.84
CA SER A 219 26.66 -3.03 9.46
C SER A 219 26.18 -4.13 8.52
N GLY A 220 25.60 -3.77 7.38
CA GLY A 220 24.95 -4.71 6.46
C GLY A 220 25.85 -5.90 6.12
N VAL A 221 25.43 -7.11 6.50
CA VAL A 221 26.18 -8.34 6.28
C VAL A 221 25.78 -8.93 4.92
N PRO A 222 26.70 -9.17 3.98
CA PRO A 222 26.39 -9.83 2.72
C PRO A 222 25.83 -11.24 2.94
N VAL A 223 24.66 -11.52 2.36
CA VAL A 223 24.00 -12.83 2.41
C VAL A 223 23.39 -13.20 1.06
N TRP A 224 23.31 -14.49 0.78
CA TRP A 224 22.54 -15.00 -0.36
C TRP A 224 21.14 -15.42 0.07
N ILE A 225 20.12 -15.00 -0.67
CA ILE A 225 18.72 -15.35 -0.41
C ILE A 225 18.20 -16.24 -1.55
N PRO A 226 17.75 -17.48 -1.27
CA PRO A 226 17.13 -18.34 -2.27
C PRO A 226 15.77 -17.77 -2.72
N VAL A 227 15.64 -17.41 -4.00
CA VAL A 227 14.39 -16.92 -4.60
C VAL A 227 13.84 -17.97 -5.56
N PRO A 228 12.68 -18.59 -5.26
CA PRO A 228 12.04 -19.54 -6.15
C PRO A 228 11.26 -18.85 -7.26
N LEU A 229 11.54 -19.25 -8.50
CA LEU A 229 10.69 -19.02 -9.66
C LEU A 229 9.86 -20.28 -9.89
N VAL A 230 8.57 -20.13 -10.14
CA VAL A 230 7.61 -21.22 -10.25
C VAL A 230 6.86 -21.11 -11.56
N SER A 231 6.67 -22.21 -12.27
CA SER A 231 5.90 -22.26 -13.51
C SER A 231 4.90 -23.42 -13.52
N ASP A 232 3.67 -23.14 -13.95
CA ASP A 232 2.61 -24.13 -14.09
C ASP A 232 2.66 -24.75 -15.49
N ARG A 233 3.23 -25.95 -15.62
CA ARG A 233 3.29 -26.69 -16.89
C ARG A 233 1.97 -27.31 -17.36
N HIS A 234 0.88 -27.20 -16.59
CA HIS A 234 -0.36 -27.96 -16.82
C HIS A 234 -1.46 -27.22 -17.61
N GLU A 235 -1.26 -25.95 -18.00
CA GLU A 235 -2.14 -25.33 -18.99
C GLU A 235 -1.56 -25.49 -20.39
N PRO A 236 -2.33 -26.02 -21.36
CA PRO A 236 -1.87 -26.10 -22.73
C PRO A 236 -1.57 -24.68 -23.19
N ALA A 237 -0.29 -24.44 -23.40
CA ALA A 237 0.32 -23.26 -24.00
C ALA A 237 -0.63 -22.52 -24.95
N SER A 238 -1.43 -21.59 -24.44
CA SER A 238 -1.89 -20.47 -25.26
C SER A 238 -0.63 -19.70 -25.62
N THR A 239 -0.57 -19.24 -26.86
CA THR A 239 0.62 -18.59 -27.43
C THR A 239 0.91 -17.23 -26.78
N GLU A 240 0.07 -16.75 -25.85
CA GLU A 240 -0.04 -15.33 -25.47
C GLU A 240 0.24 -15.01 -23.99
N THR A 241 0.30 -15.96 -23.05
CA THR A 241 0.48 -15.63 -21.62
C THR A 241 1.66 -16.35 -20.96
N VAL A 242 2.45 -15.57 -20.21
CA VAL A 242 3.69 -15.99 -19.53
C VAL A 242 3.35 -16.73 -18.24
N SER A 243 3.70 -18.01 -18.14
CA SER A 243 3.33 -18.90 -17.03
C SER A 243 4.38 -19.04 -15.91
N TRP A 244 5.15 -17.99 -15.56
CA TRP A 244 6.08 -18.05 -14.42
C TRP A 244 5.92 -16.90 -13.43
N ASP A 245 6.09 -17.19 -12.14
CA ASP A 245 6.00 -16.25 -11.02
C ASP A 245 7.23 -16.33 -10.11
N ALA A 246 7.61 -15.21 -9.50
CA ALA A 246 8.64 -15.18 -8.47
C ALA A 246 7.99 -15.18 -7.09
N PHE A 247 8.42 -16.07 -6.20
CA PHE A 247 7.85 -16.21 -4.87
C PHE A 247 8.78 -15.63 -3.80
N SER A 248 8.18 -15.03 -2.77
CA SER A 248 8.92 -14.55 -1.61
C SER A 248 9.35 -15.73 -0.74
N PRO A 249 10.67 -15.89 -0.46
CA PRO A 249 11.17 -16.99 0.36
C PRO A 249 10.71 -16.96 1.82
N PHE A 250 10.28 -15.79 2.30
CA PHE A 250 9.88 -15.57 3.70
C PHE A 250 8.38 -15.65 3.92
N THR A 251 7.58 -15.60 2.85
CA THR A 251 6.11 -15.56 2.95
C THR A 251 5.44 -16.66 2.12
N GLY A 252 6.17 -17.29 1.21
CA GLY A 252 5.66 -18.37 0.36
C GLY A 252 4.65 -17.93 -0.70
N ARG A 253 4.52 -16.61 -0.94
CA ARG A 253 3.54 -16.02 -1.88
C ARG A 253 4.21 -15.43 -3.10
N SER A 254 3.48 -15.37 -4.22
CA SER A 254 3.93 -14.66 -5.42
C SER A 254 4.21 -13.19 -5.08
N SER A 255 5.32 -12.68 -5.59
CA SER A 255 5.86 -11.35 -5.30
C SER A 255 6.13 -10.63 -6.61
N THR A 256 5.25 -9.67 -6.93
CA THR A 256 5.41 -8.78 -8.09
C THR A 256 6.69 -7.95 -8.00
N TYR A 257 7.12 -7.58 -6.78
CA TYR A 257 8.40 -6.92 -6.53
C TYR A 257 9.57 -7.80 -6.98
N LEU A 258 9.66 -9.04 -6.49
CA LEU A 258 10.76 -9.95 -6.86
C LEU A 258 10.70 -10.31 -8.35
N ARG A 259 9.51 -10.48 -8.91
CA ARG A 259 9.32 -10.76 -10.34
C ARG A 259 9.92 -9.64 -11.20
N ARG A 260 9.65 -8.38 -10.87
CA ARG A 260 10.24 -7.21 -11.54
C ARG A 260 11.75 -7.13 -11.40
N LEU A 261 12.24 -7.44 -10.20
CA LEU A 261 13.66 -7.39 -9.87
C LEU A 261 14.45 -8.44 -10.70
N VAL A 262 13.90 -9.65 -10.79
CA VAL A 262 14.40 -10.72 -11.67
C VAL A 262 14.33 -10.27 -13.14
N ALA A 263 13.18 -9.77 -13.61
CA ALA A 263 13.00 -9.33 -14.99
C ALA A 263 14.02 -8.26 -15.42
N THR A 264 14.21 -7.25 -14.58
CA THR A 264 15.22 -6.19 -14.79
C THR A 264 16.61 -6.79 -14.94
N ARG A 265 16.95 -7.80 -14.13
CA ARG A 265 18.26 -8.44 -14.18
C ARG A 265 18.45 -9.36 -15.37
N LEU A 266 17.39 -9.98 -15.91
CA LEU A 266 17.44 -10.76 -17.16
C LEU A 266 17.90 -9.90 -18.35
N GLN A 267 17.61 -8.59 -18.34
CA GLN A 267 18.09 -7.67 -19.37
C GLN A 267 19.60 -7.48 -19.32
N GLN A 268 20.18 -7.51 -18.12
CA GLN A 268 21.57 -7.14 -17.86
C GLN A 268 22.52 -8.35 -17.82
N VAL A 269 22.02 -9.54 -17.48
CA VAL A 269 22.84 -10.75 -17.27
C VAL A 269 22.41 -11.85 -18.25
N PRO A 270 23.14 -12.02 -19.38
CA PRO A 270 22.81 -13.03 -20.39
C PRO A 270 22.73 -14.46 -19.84
N ALA A 271 23.64 -14.83 -18.93
CA ALA A 271 23.65 -16.15 -18.31
C ALA A 271 22.38 -16.43 -17.47
N LEU A 272 21.87 -15.42 -16.76
CA LEU A 272 20.62 -15.54 -16.01
C LEU A 272 19.43 -15.70 -16.96
N ARG A 273 19.42 -14.93 -18.06
CA ARG A 273 18.40 -15.03 -19.11
C ARG A 273 18.30 -16.44 -19.65
N GLU A 274 19.43 -17.02 -20.04
CA GLU A 274 19.48 -18.37 -20.61
C GLU A 274 18.92 -19.42 -19.64
N GLN A 275 19.18 -19.30 -18.34
CA GLN A 275 18.66 -20.21 -17.33
C GLN A 275 17.14 -20.11 -17.19
N VAL A 276 16.60 -18.89 -17.17
CA VAL A 276 15.15 -18.67 -17.10
C VAL A 276 14.48 -19.13 -18.40
N GLU A 277 15.08 -18.88 -19.56
CA GLU A 277 14.62 -19.39 -20.87
C GLU A 277 14.55 -20.91 -20.92
N ARG A 278 15.59 -21.59 -20.44
CA ARG A 278 15.61 -23.05 -20.33
C ARG A 278 14.54 -23.56 -19.35
N PHE A 279 14.28 -22.84 -18.27
CA PHE A 279 13.24 -23.18 -17.30
C PHE A 279 11.83 -23.07 -17.89
N ILE A 280 11.53 -21.98 -18.58
CA ILE A 280 10.21 -21.75 -19.20
C ILE A 280 10.02 -22.47 -20.54
N GLY A 281 11.10 -22.99 -21.14
CA GLY A 281 11.07 -23.72 -22.41
C GLY A 281 10.82 -22.86 -23.65
N ARG A 282 11.03 -21.54 -23.57
CA ARG A 282 10.84 -20.55 -24.67
C ARG A 282 11.93 -19.47 -24.62
N ARG A 283 12.25 -18.86 -25.78
CA ARG A 283 13.16 -17.69 -25.86
C ARG A 283 12.51 -16.48 -25.18
N SER A 284 13.20 -15.82 -24.26
CA SER A 284 12.72 -14.76 -23.34
C SER A 284 12.68 -13.37 -23.99
N GLU A 285 13.09 -13.25 -25.27
CA GLU A 285 12.96 -12.00 -26.02
C GLU A 285 11.51 -11.53 -26.14
N ALA A 286 10.53 -12.45 -26.16
CA ALA A 286 9.12 -12.07 -26.12
C ALA A 286 8.66 -11.64 -24.71
N VAL A 287 9.23 -12.19 -23.64
CA VAL A 287 8.64 -12.12 -22.28
C VAL A 287 9.17 -10.97 -21.42
N VAL A 288 10.46 -10.65 -21.55
CA VAL A 288 11.09 -9.54 -20.80
C VAL A 288 10.92 -8.21 -21.53
N LEU A 289 10.88 -8.21 -22.87
CA LEU A 289 10.59 -7.00 -23.63
C LEU A 289 9.11 -6.67 -23.62
N GLU A 290 8.18 -7.63 -23.61
CA GLU A 290 6.75 -7.31 -23.64
C GLU A 290 6.27 -6.76 -22.30
N TYR A 291 6.62 -7.33 -21.15
CA TYR A 291 6.12 -6.81 -19.86
C TYR A 291 6.77 -5.47 -19.45
N ASP A 292 8.07 -5.28 -19.70
CA ASP A 292 8.75 -4.00 -19.41
C ASP A 292 8.49 -2.96 -20.49
N ARG A 293 8.39 -3.31 -21.79
CA ARG A 293 7.89 -2.35 -22.79
C ARG A 293 6.43 -2.04 -22.55
N LEU A 294 5.59 -2.97 -22.11
CA LEU A 294 4.20 -2.67 -21.78
C LEU A 294 4.10 -1.80 -20.53
N ASP A 295 4.84 -2.03 -19.42
CA ASP A 295 4.78 -1.14 -18.25
C ASP A 295 5.46 0.22 -18.52
N ILE A 296 6.57 0.26 -19.27
CA ILE A 296 7.24 1.51 -19.68
C ILE A 296 6.40 2.27 -20.71
N ALA A 297 5.86 1.58 -21.73
CA ALA A 297 4.97 2.19 -22.72
C ALA A 297 3.64 2.58 -22.08
N LEU A 298 3.13 1.82 -21.11
CA LEU A 298 1.95 2.18 -20.32
C LEU A 298 2.23 3.42 -19.49
N ARG A 299 3.34 3.48 -18.74
CA ARG A 299 3.72 4.69 -18.00
C ARG A 299 3.95 5.88 -18.90
N ARG A 300 4.58 5.67 -20.07
CA ARG A 300 4.80 6.72 -21.06
C ARG A 300 3.47 7.20 -21.64
N ARG A 301 2.58 6.28 -22.04
CA ARG A 301 1.23 6.58 -22.54
C ARG A 301 0.41 7.31 -21.48
N ILE A 302 0.39 6.81 -20.25
CA ILE A 302 -0.25 7.48 -19.10
C ILE A 302 0.35 8.87 -18.91
N GLY A 303 1.68 9.00 -18.94
CA GLY A 303 2.35 10.28 -18.85
C GLY A 303 1.91 11.26 -19.96
N GLU A 304 1.87 10.80 -21.21
CA GLU A 304 1.40 11.59 -22.36
C GLU A 304 -0.08 11.98 -22.22
N VAL A 305 -0.94 11.08 -21.72
CA VAL A 305 -2.36 11.36 -21.46
C VAL A 305 -2.53 12.37 -20.32
N LEU A 306 -1.76 12.24 -19.24
CA LEU A 306 -1.79 13.18 -18.11
C LEU A 306 -1.26 14.54 -18.52
N GLU A 307 -0.21 14.60 -19.34
CA GLU A 307 0.32 15.85 -19.87
C GLU A 307 -0.68 16.54 -20.78
N ASP A 308 -1.34 15.80 -21.66
CA ASP A 308 -2.39 16.35 -22.53
C ASP A 308 -3.57 16.86 -21.69
N ARG A 309 -4.04 16.04 -20.73
CA ARG A 309 -5.17 16.37 -19.85
C ARG A 309 -4.90 17.58 -18.95
N PHE A 310 -3.66 17.75 -18.49
CA PHE A 310 -3.27 18.83 -17.57
C PHE A 310 -2.39 19.90 -18.24
N ALA A 311 -2.44 20.01 -19.57
CA ALA A 311 -1.69 21.00 -20.37
C ALA A 311 -0.19 21.10 -20.02
N GLY A 312 0.43 19.98 -19.64
CA GLY A 312 1.84 19.88 -19.26
C GLY A 312 2.18 20.45 -17.87
N LEU A 313 1.25 21.13 -17.18
CA LEU A 313 1.51 21.77 -15.87
C LEU A 313 1.84 20.77 -14.77
N VAL A 314 1.34 19.53 -14.88
CA VAL A 314 1.59 18.45 -13.92
C VAL A 314 3.09 18.10 -13.80
N ARG A 315 3.92 18.36 -14.83
CA ARG A 315 5.37 18.09 -14.78
C ARG A 315 6.09 18.91 -13.73
N ALA A 316 5.59 20.11 -13.42
CA ALA A 316 6.18 20.95 -12.37
C ALA A 316 5.95 20.38 -10.96
N HIS A 317 5.07 19.38 -10.82
CA HIS A 317 4.68 18.77 -9.55
C HIS A 317 5.02 17.28 -9.54
N ARG A 318 6.29 16.94 -9.29
CA ARG A 318 6.81 15.57 -9.35
C ARG A 318 5.95 14.56 -8.54
N ASP A 319 5.68 14.86 -7.28
CA ASP A 319 4.93 13.95 -6.40
C ASP A 319 3.49 13.73 -6.88
N LEU A 320 2.87 14.80 -7.41
CA LEU A 320 1.52 14.75 -7.97
C LEU A 320 1.49 13.91 -9.26
N PHE A 321 2.48 14.09 -10.12
CA PHE A 321 2.64 13.30 -11.35
C PHE A 321 2.86 11.81 -11.06
N GLU A 322 3.70 11.49 -10.08
CA GLU A 322 3.94 10.10 -9.65
C GLU A 322 2.66 9.46 -9.09
N LEU A 323 1.92 10.17 -8.23
CA LEU A 323 0.64 9.69 -7.67
C LEU A 323 -0.44 9.50 -8.74
N LEU A 324 -0.56 10.43 -9.68
CA LEU A 324 -1.48 10.31 -10.81
C LEU A 324 -1.12 9.13 -11.72
N THR A 325 0.16 8.92 -11.98
CA THR A 325 0.62 7.80 -12.80
C THR A 325 0.28 6.45 -12.16
N LEU A 326 0.46 6.34 -10.84
CA LEU A 326 0.06 5.15 -10.08
C LEU A 326 -1.47 4.96 -10.09
N LEU A 327 -2.21 6.04 -9.87
CA LEU A 327 -3.66 6.03 -9.88
C LEU A 327 -4.24 5.59 -11.24
N GLU A 328 -3.73 6.13 -12.35
CA GLU A 328 -4.15 5.74 -13.70
C GLU A 328 -3.84 4.27 -13.99
N ARG A 329 -2.62 3.83 -13.66
CA ARG A 329 -2.22 2.43 -13.85
C ARG A 329 -3.13 1.48 -13.08
N ASP A 330 -3.40 1.77 -11.82
CA ASP A 330 -4.22 0.91 -10.97
C ASP A 330 -5.68 0.93 -11.42
N MET A 331 -6.17 2.07 -11.94
CA MET A 331 -7.52 2.18 -12.50
C MET A 331 -7.68 1.41 -13.81
N GLU A 332 -6.71 1.49 -14.73
CA GLU A 332 -6.72 0.67 -15.96
C GLU A 332 -6.76 -0.83 -15.64
N ARG A 333 -5.99 -1.28 -14.63
CA ARG A 333 -6.01 -2.68 -14.18
C ARG A 333 -7.34 -3.06 -13.54
N ALA A 334 -7.91 -2.17 -12.73
CA ALA A 334 -9.23 -2.39 -12.13
C ALA A 334 -10.31 -2.54 -13.20
N ARG A 335 -10.28 -1.72 -14.27
CA ARG A 335 -11.20 -1.82 -15.41
C ARG A 335 -11.09 -3.14 -16.15
N LEU A 336 -9.87 -3.67 -16.31
CA LEU A 336 -9.64 -4.98 -16.95
C LEU A 336 -10.12 -6.15 -16.10
N THR A 337 -9.94 -6.06 -14.78
CA THR A 337 -10.23 -7.17 -13.86
C THR A 337 -11.68 -7.19 -13.39
N GLY A 338 -12.29 -6.02 -13.22
CA GLY A 338 -13.65 -5.85 -12.70
C GLY A 338 -13.72 -5.81 -11.17
N ASP A 339 -14.93 -6.01 -10.64
CA ASP A 339 -15.26 -5.86 -9.22
C ASP A 339 -14.46 -6.81 -8.31
N GLY A 340 -14.20 -6.36 -7.08
CA GLY A 340 -13.58 -7.18 -6.03
C GLY A 340 -12.07 -7.39 -6.16
N CYS A 341 -11.42 -6.81 -7.17
CA CYS A 341 -9.97 -6.84 -7.31
C CYS A 341 -9.26 -5.95 -6.27
N THR A 342 -8.02 -6.31 -5.93
CA THR A 342 -7.21 -5.58 -4.95
C THR A 342 -6.86 -4.15 -5.39
N GLU A 343 -6.84 -3.94 -6.70
CA GLU A 343 -6.49 -2.73 -7.42
C GLU A 343 -7.49 -1.61 -7.16
N ILE A 344 -8.80 -1.91 -7.01
CA ILE A 344 -9.80 -0.90 -6.61
C ILE A 344 -9.44 -0.30 -5.24
N GLY A 345 -8.95 -1.12 -4.32
CA GLY A 345 -8.43 -0.66 -3.04
C GLY A 345 -7.20 0.24 -3.19
N ASP A 346 -6.32 -0.05 -4.16
CA ASP A 346 -5.15 0.80 -4.46
C ASP A 346 -5.54 2.12 -5.13
N VAL A 347 -6.52 2.12 -6.03
CA VAL A 347 -7.10 3.33 -6.64
C VAL A 347 -7.62 4.28 -5.56
N VAL A 348 -8.47 3.78 -4.66
CA VAL A 348 -9.05 4.57 -3.55
C VAL A 348 -7.95 5.14 -2.63
N ARG A 349 -6.91 4.35 -2.33
CA ARG A 349 -5.78 4.78 -1.49
C ARG A 349 -4.92 5.85 -2.18
N ASN A 350 -4.57 5.64 -3.44
CA ASN A 350 -3.74 6.57 -4.22
C ASN A 350 -4.48 7.87 -4.49
N ALA A 351 -5.79 7.82 -4.77
CA ALA A 351 -6.65 9.00 -4.87
C ALA A 351 -6.65 9.81 -3.57
N TRP A 352 -6.84 9.16 -2.41
CA TRP A 352 -6.81 9.87 -1.13
C TRP A 352 -5.44 10.51 -0.82
N ARG A 353 -4.34 9.82 -1.11
CA ARG A 353 -2.98 10.37 -0.95
C ARG A 353 -2.78 11.62 -1.79
N LEU A 354 -3.24 11.59 -3.04
CA LEU A 354 -3.23 12.75 -3.92
C LEU A 354 -4.01 13.91 -3.29
N HIS A 355 -5.22 13.66 -2.77
CA HIS A 355 -5.98 14.70 -2.07
C HIS A 355 -5.26 15.23 -0.84
N GLU A 356 -4.61 14.40 -0.03
CA GLU A 356 -3.84 14.89 1.13
C GLU A 356 -2.70 15.83 0.72
N VAL A 357 -1.99 15.53 -0.36
CA VAL A 357 -0.93 16.40 -0.87
C VAL A 357 -1.52 17.71 -1.39
N VAL A 358 -2.49 17.62 -2.29
CA VAL A 358 -3.08 18.78 -2.97
C VAL A 358 -3.82 19.69 -2.00
N LEU A 359 -4.66 19.14 -1.13
CA LEU A 359 -5.49 19.93 -0.21
C LEU A 359 -4.65 20.67 0.84
N ARG A 360 -3.55 20.08 1.30
CA ARG A 360 -2.62 20.77 2.20
C ARG A 360 -1.92 21.91 1.50
N ASP A 361 -1.49 21.69 0.26
CA ASP A 361 -0.80 22.70 -0.51
C ASP A 361 -1.72 23.85 -0.92
N ILE A 362 -3.01 23.58 -1.21
CA ILE A 362 -4.03 24.61 -1.41
C ILE A 362 -4.10 25.56 -0.21
N VAL A 363 -4.22 25.01 1.01
CA VAL A 363 -4.29 25.84 2.23
C VAL A 363 -2.98 26.59 2.45
N ALA A 364 -1.83 25.99 2.12
CA ALA A 364 -0.53 26.66 2.24
C ALA A 364 -0.39 27.84 1.26
N ARG A 365 -0.86 27.70 0.01
CA ARG A 365 -0.81 28.76 -1.01
C ARG A 365 -1.90 29.81 -0.85
N HIS A 366 -3.05 29.43 -0.30
CA HIS A 366 -4.21 30.28 -0.13
C HIS A 366 -4.68 30.26 1.33
N PRO A 367 -3.87 30.74 2.29
CA PRO A 367 -4.26 30.74 3.68
C PRO A 367 -5.48 31.65 3.87
N PRO A 368 -6.45 31.25 4.70
CA PRO A 368 -7.56 32.13 5.04
C PRO A 368 -7.08 33.38 5.78
N PRO A 369 -7.82 34.51 5.68
CA PRO A 369 -7.49 35.74 6.40
C PRO A 369 -7.36 35.51 7.91
N ALA A 370 -6.40 36.17 8.56
CA ALA A 370 -6.13 35.99 9.99
C ALA A 370 -7.30 36.40 10.90
N ASP A 371 -8.15 37.31 10.42
CA ASP A 371 -9.35 37.84 11.05
C ASP A 371 -10.63 37.08 10.65
N ALA A 372 -10.51 35.98 9.89
CA ALA A 372 -11.66 35.18 9.50
C ALA A 372 -12.42 34.69 10.75
N PRO A 373 -13.74 34.92 10.84
CA PRO A 373 -14.52 34.63 12.04
C PRO A 373 -14.57 33.14 12.39
N GLU A 374 -14.28 32.27 11.42
CA GLU A 374 -14.15 30.84 11.60
C GLU A 374 -12.93 30.44 12.45
N LEU A 375 -11.86 31.27 12.48
CA LEU A 375 -10.62 31.00 13.24
C LEU A 375 -10.76 31.27 14.75
N THR A 376 -11.72 32.12 15.12
CA THR A 376 -12.01 32.51 16.51
C THR A 376 -13.50 32.33 16.83
N PRO A 377 -14.04 31.11 16.77
CA PRO A 377 -15.47 30.90 17.00
C PRO A 377 -15.82 31.13 18.48
N HIS A 378 -16.96 31.75 18.73
CA HIS A 378 -17.50 31.85 20.08
C HIS A 378 -17.86 30.46 20.64
N GLY A 379 -17.28 30.12 21.79
CA GLY A 379 -17.62 28.90 22.53
C GLY A 379 -17.36 27.61 21.76
N ASN A 380 -16.37 27.58 20.86
CA ASN A 380 -15.98 26.40 20.07
C ASN A 380 -17.08 25.89 19.11
N ARG A 381 -18.04 26.76 18.73
CA ARG A 381 -19.16 26.43 17.84
C ARG A 381 -18.80 26.70 16.37
N PHE A 382 -18.36 25.67 15.65
CA PHE A 382 -17.93 25.79 14.25
C PHE A 382 -19.04 25.60 13.21
N ALA A 383 -20.15 24.95 13.54
CA ALA A 383 -21.16 24.55 12.55
C ALA A 383 -21.75 25.74 11.77
N GLY A 384 -22.20 26.79 12.47
CA GLY A 384 -22.78 27.99 11.84
C GLY A 384 -21.79 28.72 10.93
N PRO A 385 -20.58 29.07 11.41
CA PRO A 385 -19.54 29.68 10.57
C PRO A 385 -19.17 28.84 9.34
N LEU A 386 -18.89 27.54 9.50
CA LEU A 386 -18.53 26.67 8.37
C LEU A 386 -19.69 26.49 7.38
N GLY A 387 -20.94 26.44 7.86
CA GLY A 387 -22.10 26.40 6.98
C GLY A 387 -22.25 27.66 6.10
N ARG A 388 -21.83 28.83 6.60
CA ARG A 388 -21.76 30.05 5.77
C ARG A 388 -20.66 29.97 4.72
N CYS A 389 -19.53 29.35 5.04
CA CYS A 389 -18.47 29.07 4.05
C CYS A 389 -19.00 28.20 2.91
N CYS A 390 -19.77 27.14 3.20
CA CYS A 390 -20.40 26.32 2.16
C CYS A 390 -21.29 27.16 1.23
N ARG A 391 -22.14 28.04 1.79
CA ARG A 391 -22.99 28.94 0.99
C ARG A 391 -22.20 29.89 0.11
N ARG A 392 -21.09 30.45 0.60
CA ARG A 392 -20.21 31.33 -0.19
C ARG A 392 -19.55 30.62 -1.37
N LEU A 393 -19.38 29.31 -1.27
CA LEU A 393 -18.87 28.44 -2.33
C LEU A 393 -19.97 27.88 -3.24
N GLY A 394 -21.24 28.24 -3.04
CA GLY A 394 -22.36 27.66 -3.80
C GLY A 394 -22.69 26.21 -3.45
N MET A 395 -22.11 25.66 -2.37
CA MET A 395 -22.36 24.30 -1.92
C MET A 395 -23.63 24.20 -1.07
N PRO A 396 -24.27 23.02 -1.00
CA PRO A 396 -25.34 22.75 -0.06
C PRO A 396 -24.90 23.02 1.38
N PHE A 397 -25.78 23.64 2.16
CA PHE A 397 -25.45 24.01 3.54
C PHE A 397 -24.97 22.79 4.35
N GLY A 398 -25.54 21.60 4.15
CA GLY A 398 -25.19 20.37 4.89
C GLY A 398 -23.74 19.88 4.74
N GLU A 399 -22.98 20.32 3.74
CA GLU A 399 -21.59 19.88 3.52
C GLU A 399 -20.67 20.20 4.70
N HIS A 400 -20.95 21.27 5.45
CA HIS A 400 -20.14 21.62 6.63
C HIS A 400 -20.14 20.52 7.70
N LEU A 401 -21.17 19.68 7.76
CA LEU A 401 -21.25 18.58 8.73
C LEU A 401 -20.16 17.53 8.48
N GLN A 402 -19.71 17.37 7.23
CA GLN A 402 -18.69 16.38 6.84
C GLN A 402 -17.29 16.77 7.31
N VAL A 403 -17.09 18.04 7.64
CA VAL A 403 -15.82 18.58 8.10
C VAL A 403 -15.78 18.82 9.61
N LEU A 404 -16.87 18.53 10.35
CA LEU A 404 -16.90 18.62 11.81
C LEU A 404 -16.20 17.43 12.48
N GLY A 405 -15.84 17.59 13.77
CA GLY A 405 -15.21 16.53 14.58
C GLY A 405 -13.75 16.80 14.96
N PHE A 406 -13.39 18.07 15.15
CA PHE A 406 -12.05 18.51 15.54
C PHE A 406 -12.09 19.50 16.71
N LYS A 407 -10.95 19.68 17.39
CA LYS A 407 -10.75 20.73 18.41
C LYS A 407 -10.26 22.03 17.77
N ALA A 408 -10.52 23.19 18.39
CA ALA A 408 -10.08 24.48 17.83
C ALA A 408 -8.57 24.56 17.58
N ASP A 409 -7.75 23.97 18.44
CA ASP A 409 -6.30 23.94 18.25
C ASP A 409 -5.89 23.11 17.03
N GLU A 410 -6.61 22.02 16.74
CA GLU A 410 -6.36 21.17 15.55
C GLU A 410 -6.69 21.92 14.27
N PHE A 411 -7.80 22.67 14.25
CA PHE A 411 -8.17 23.51 13.12
C PHE A 411 -7.21 24.68 12.92
N ARG A 412 -6.83 25.40 13.99
CA ARG A 412 -5.80 26.46 13.89
C ARG A 412 -4.46 25.91 13.44
N LYS A 413 -4.10 24.69 13.86
CA LYS A 413 -2.91 23.98 13.34
C LYS A 413 -3.06 23.63 11.87
N ALA A 414 -4.23 23.15 11.42
CA ALA A 414 -4.51 22.84 10.02
C ALA A 414 -4.33 24.05 9.10
N VAL A 415 -4.71 25.24 9.58
CA VAL A 415 -4.56 26.50 8.86
C VAL A 415 -3.11 27.00 8.86
N ARG A 416 -2.43 26.96 10.01
CA ARG A 416 -1.06 27.53 10.15
C ARG A 416 0.05 26.61 9.66
N ARG A 417 -0.17 25.30 9.75
CA ARG A 417 0.80 24.23 9.44
C ARG A 417 0.08 23.07 8.77
N PRO A 418 -0.49 23.29 7.56
CA PRO A 418 -1.28 22.27 6.85
C PRO A 418 -0.49 20.99 6.60
N GLU A 419 0.83 21.08 6.41
CA GLU A 419 1.75 19.95 6.20
C GLU A 419 1.80 18.99 7.40
N LYS A 420 1.51 19.47 8.62
CA LYS A 420 1.57 18.67 9.86
C LYS A 420 0.20 18.22 10.36
N VAL A 421 -0.88 18.44 9.61
CA VAL A 421 -2.23 18.12 10.07
C VAL A 421 -2.53 16.62 9.90
N SER A 422 -3.02 15.98 10.96
CA SER A 422 -3.43 14.56 10.96
C SER A 422 -4.93 14.31 10.99
N ASN A 423 -5.68 15.27 11.49
CA ASN A 423 -7.13 15.19 11.59
C ASN A 423 -7.76 15.58 10.23
N THR A 424 -8.36 14.61 9.54
CA THR A 424 -9.02 14.83 8.24
C THR A 424 -10.12 15.90 8.32
N PRO A 425 -11.09 15.84 9.26
CA PRO A 425 -12.05 16.93 9.45
C PRO A 425 -11.42 18.32 9.58
N ALA A 426 -10.37 18.47 10.40
CA ALA A 426 -9.68 19.75 10.56
C ALA A 426 -9.02 20.24 9.25
N MET A 427 -8.41 19.33 8.49
CA MET A 427 -7.84 19.62 7.16
C MET A 427 -8.91 20.10 6.18
N LEU A 428 -10.02 19.36 6.07
CA LEU A 428 -11.12 19.70 5.18
C LEU A 428 -11.80 21.02 5.59
N ALA A 429 -11.91 21.29 6.89
CA ALA A 429 -12.39 22.57 7.37
C ALA A 429 -11.45 23.72 6.98
N ALA A 430 -10.13 23.54 7.09
CA ALA A 430 -9.16 24.54 6.65
C ALA A 430 -9.27 24.82 5.14
N VAL A 431 -9.45 23.78 4.33
CA VAL A 431 -9.71 23.88 2.87
C VAL A 431 -11.01 24.64 2.58
N LEU A 432 -12.09 24.34 3.31
CA LEU A 432 -13.38 25.03 3.18
C LEU A 432 -13.26 26.52 3.47
N VAL A 433 -12.59 26.89 4.57
CA VAL A 433 -12.41 28.29 4.95
C VAL A 433 -11.48 29.02 3.96
N SER A 434 -10.38 28.38 3.56
CA SER A 434 -9.47 28.85 2.51
C SER A 434 -10.23 29.18 1.23
N GLY A 435 -11.06 28.26 0.73
CA GLY A 435 -11.86 28.49 -0.48
C GLY A 435 -12.92 29.59 -0.33
N ALA A 436 -13.62 29.64 0.79
CA ALA A 436 -14.71 30.59 0.99
C ALA A 436 -14.23 32.06 1.08
N HIS A 437 -12.98 32.26 1.50
CA HIS A 437 -12.33 33.58 1.56
C HIS A 437 -11.36 33.83 0.40
N GLY A 438 -11.05 32.82 -0.40
CA GLY A 438 -10.23 32.95 -1.60
C GLY A 438 -10.93 33.71 -2.73
N GLY A 439 -10.13 34.24 -3.66
CA GLY A 439 -10.60 34.89 -4.89
C GLY A 439 -11.31 33.95 -5.87
N PRO A 440 -11.84 34.45 -6.99
CA PRO A 440 -12.64 33.67 -7.95
C PRO A 440 -11.88 32.45 -8.50
N ASP A 441 -10.57 32.59 -8.75
CA ASP A 441 -9.74 31.52 -9.30
C ASP A 441 -9.29 30.48 -8.26
N HIS A 442 -9.80 30.54 -7.04
CA HIS A 442 -9.40 29.63 -5.98
C HIS A 442 -9.76 28.17 -6.33
N PRO A 443 -8.83 27.20 -6.21
CA PRO A 443 -9.06 25.80 -6.62
C PRO A 443 -10.32 25.17 -6.02
N VAL A 444 -10.59 25.43 -4.74
CA VAL A 444 -11.78 24.91 -4.04
C VAL A 444 -13.09 25.50 -4.60
N ARG A 445 -13.11 26.75 -5.07
CA ARG A 445 -14.30 27.34 -5.71
C ARG A 445 -14.59 26.64 -7.03
N ARG A 446 -13.55 26.46 -7.86
CA ARG A 446 -13.67 25.71 -9.12
C ARG A 446 -14.17 24.29 -8.91
N LEU A 447 -13.70 23.62 -7.85
CA LEU A 447 -14.22 22.29 -7.49
C LEU A 447 -15.66 22.34 -7.03
N ALA A 448 -16.05 23.34 -6.23
CA ALA A 448 -17.40 23.48 -5.72
C ALA A 448 -18.45 23.63 -6.83
N GLU A 449 -18.09 24.33 -7.91
CA GLU A 449 -18.97 24.57 -9.06
C GLU A 449 -19.35 23.27 -9.77
N VAL A 450 -18.40 22.35 -9.92
CA VAL A 450 -18.62 21.06 -10.62
C VAL A 450 -19.01 19.94 -9.66
N ARG A 451 -18.58 20.02 -8.40
CA ARG A 451 -18.87 19.05 -7.35
C ARG A 451 -19.44 19.73 -6.12
N PRO A 452 -20.75 20.07 -6.11
CA PRO A 452 -21.40 20.70 -4.97
C PRO A 452 -21.33 19.85 -3.68
N HIS A 453 -21.16 18.53 -3.81
CA HIS A 453 -21.02 17.57 -2.71
C HIS A 453 -19.58 17.15 -2.39
N LEU A 454 -18.60 18.00 -2.74
CA LEU A 454 -17.17 17.73 -2.63
C LEU A 454 -16.75 17.17 -1.27
N PHE A 455 -17.23 17.74 -0.16
CA PHE A 455 -16.78 17.33 1.17
C PHE A 455 -17.41 16.01 1.59
N THR A 456 -18.64 15.73 1.15
CA THR A 456 -19.26 14.41 1.27
C THR A 456 -18.46 13.37 0.49
N GLU A 457 -18.08 13.65 -0.77
CA GLU A 457 -17.27 12.73 -1.59
C GLU A 457 -15.88 12.48 -0.96
N LEU A 458 -15.17 13.53 -0.54
CA LEU A 458 -13.87 13.42 0.13
C LEU A 458 -13.97 12.68 1.47
N ARG A 459 -15.04 12.88 2.23
CA ARG A 459 -15.26 12.19 3.51
C ARG A 459 -15.55 10.71 3.31
N ARG A 460 -16.35 10.36 2.30
CA ARG A 460 -16.59 8.97 1.89
C ARG A 460 -15.29 8.33 1.44
N LEU A 461 -14.53 8.96 0.54
CA LEU A 461 -13.23 8.45 0.09
C LEU A 461 -12.24 8.24 1.25
N SER A 462 -12.17 9.19 2.19
CA SER A 462 -11.36 9.06 3.41
C SER A 462 -11.82 7.94 4.34
N SER A 463 -13.09 7.52 4.26
CA SER A 463 -13.62 6.36 4.95
C SER A 463 -13.29 5.08 4.17
N ASP A 464 -13.50 5.11 2.85
CA ASP A 464 -13.37 3.99 1.93
C ASP A 464 -11.95 3.49 1.75
N ARG A 465 -10.96 4.36 1.94
CA ARG A 465 -9.56 3.92 2.09
C ARG A 465 -9.37 2.87 3.19
N ASN A 466 -10.27 2.83 4.18
CA ASN A 466 -10.31 1.84 5.25
C ASN A 466 -11.30 0.68 4.99
N THR A 467 -12.23 0.81 4.02
CA THR A 467 -13.29 -0.18 3.74
C THR A 467 -12.74 -1.44 3.07
N GLY A 468 -11.63 -1.35 2.34
CA GLY A 468 -10.82 -2.52 1.94
C GLY A 468 -10.19 -3.30 3.11
N GLY A 469 -10.43 -2.86 4.36
CA GLY A 469 -10.00 -3.47 5.62
C GLY A 469 -11.17 -3.93 6.51
N ALA A 470 -12.28 -4.39 5.93
CA ALA A 470 -13.24 -5.34 6.47
C ALA A 470 -13.86 -5.16 7.88
N HIS A 471 -13.79 -3.97 8.51
CA HIS A 471 -14.56 -3.63 9.71
C HIS A 471 -15.83 -2.81 9.46
N ALA A 472 -16.46 -3.03 8.33
CA ALA A 472 -17.86 -2.68 8.23
C ALA A 472 -18.54 -3.82 7.48
N ALA A 473 -19.78 -4.12 7.85
CA ALA A 473 -20.69 -4.94 7.06
C ALA A 473 -21.06 -4.22 5.75
N VAL A 474 -20.05 -3.70 5.05
CA VAL A 474 -20.16 -2.71 3.98
C VAL A 474 -19.70 -3.37 2.71
N VAL A 475 -20.57 -3.20 1.72
CA VAL A 475 -20.43 -3.52 0.32
C VAL A 475 -18.95 -3.54 -0.11
N PRO A 476 -18.45 -4.65 -0.67
CA PRO A 476 -17.09 -4.69 -1.23
C PRO A 476 -16.92 -3.51 -2.20
N LEU A 477 -15.75 -2.87 -2.17
CA LEU A 477 -15.45 -1.79 -3.12
C LEU A 477 -15.60 -2.36 -4.53
N ASN A 478 -16.48 -1.75 -5.30
CA ASN A 478 -16.74 -2.09 -6.69
C ASN A 478 -16.04 -1.10 -7.63
N LEU A 479 -16.07 -1.40 -8.91
CA LEU A 479 -15.45 -0.61 -9.95
C LEU A 479 -16.00 0.82 -9.96
N ASP A 480 -17.30 1.01 -9.70
CA ASP A 480 -17.92 2.34 -9.60
C ASP A 480 -17.27 3.20 -8.49
N THR A 481 -16.91 2.57 -7.37
CA THR A 481 -16.20 3.26 -6.29
C THR A 481 -14.79 3.66 -6.72
N GLY A 482 -14.11 2.78 -7.47
CA GLY A 482 -12.83 3.07 -8.09
C GLY A 482 -12.92 4.24 -9.09
N GLU A 483 -13.90 4.20 -9.99
CA GLU A 483 -14.16 5.26 -10.99
C GLU A 483 -14.47 6.60 -10.32
N ALA A 484 -15.30 6.61 -9.28
CA ALA A 484 -15.63 7.82 -8.54
C ALA A 484 -14.40 8.42 -7.83
N ALA A 485 -13.57 7.58 -7.21
CA ALA A 485 -12.33 7.98 -6.56
C ALA A 485 -11.32 8.55 -7.56
N TRP A 486 -11.14 7.84 -8.68
CA TRP A 486 -10.30 8.27 -9.79
C TRP A 486 -10.77 9.62 -10.35
N ALA A 487 -12.04 9.75 -10.68
CA ALA A 487 -12.61 10.98 -11.23
C ALA A 487 -12.47 12.17 -10.28
N LEU A 488 -12.67 11.96 -8.98
CA LEU A 488 -12.50 13.01 -7.97
C LEU A 488 -11.05 13.51 -7.89
N ALA A 489 -10.08 12.60 -7.97
CA ALA A 489 -8.67 12.94 -7.98
C ALA A 489 -8.27 13.73 -9.24
N GLN A 490 -8.80 13.35 -10.42
CA GLN A 490 -8.57 14.07 -11.67
C GLN A 490 -9.11 15.50 -11.60
N HIS A 491 -10.35 15.68 -11.14
CA HIS A 491 -10.95 17.01 -10.97
C HIS A 491 -10.20 17.86 -9.95
N THR A 492 -9.83 17.26 -8.82
CA THR A 492 -9.04 17.97 -7.79
C THR A 492 -7.70 18.45 -8.32
N THR A 493 -7.03 17.62 -9.12
CA THR A 493 -5.76 17.99 -9.77
C THR A 493 -5.97 19.11 -10.78
N ALA A 494 -6.98 19.02 -11.65
CA ALA A 494 -7.25 20.05 -12.65
C ALA A 494 -7.52 21.41 -12.02
N ALA A 495 -8.40 21.45 -11.00
CA ALA A 495 -8.70 22.67 -10.28
C ALA A 495 -7.48 23.24 -9.55
N TYR A 496 -6.64 22.39 -8.97
CA TYR A 496 -5.39 22.79 -8.31
C TYR A 496 -4.36 23.37 -9.29
N LEU A 497 -4.22 22.77 -10.47
CA LEU A 497 -3.32 23.25 -11.52
C LEU A 497 -3.88 24.44 -12.30
N GLY A 498 -5.15 24.80 -12.08
CA GLY A 498 -5.80 25.91 -12.77
C GLY A 498 -6.23 25.59 -14.20
N VAL A 499 -6.31 24.32 -14.59
CA VAL A 499 -6.76 23.90 -15.93
C VAL A 499 -8.24 23.54 -15.95
N ASP A 500 -8.83 23.48 -17.14
CA ASP A 500 -10.22 23.06 -17.31
C ASP A 500 -10.44 21.67 -16.76
N LEU A 501 -11.58 21.49 -16.08
CA LEU A 501 -11.94 20.21 -15.49
C LEU A 501 -12.18 19.21 -16.62
N PRO A 502 -11.45 18.08 -16.65
CA PRO A 502 -11.56 17.14 -17.74
C PRO A 502 -12.96 16.51 -17.78
N ASP A 503 -13.53 16.44 -18.98
CA ASP A 503 -14.72 15.64 -19.25
C ASP A 503 -14.31 14.16 -19.31
N LEU A 504 -14.43 13.49 -18.17
CA LEU A 504 -14.03 12.09 -18.00
C LEU A 504 -15.06 11.10 -18.57
N SER A 505 -16.20 11.59 -19.06
CA SER A 505 -17.22 10.81 -19.77
C SER A 505 -16.85 10.52 -21.22
N ARG A 506 -15.84 11.22 -21.76
CA ARG A 506 -15.36 11.04 -23.14
C ARG A 506 -13.92 10.51 -23.12
N PRO A 507 -13.61 9.42 -23.84
CA PRO A 507 -12.23 8.97 -24.00
C PRO A 507 -11.40 10.10 -24.65
N SER A 508 -10.11 10.18 -24.32
CA SER A 508 -9.25 11.24 -24.83
C SER A 508 -9.25 11.25 -26.36
N ARG A 509 -9.08 12.41 -26.99
CA ARG A 509 -9.06 12.56 -28.45
C ARG A 509 -7.98 11.68 -29.12
N LYS A 510 -6.96 11.24 -28.36
CA LYS A 510 -5.94 10.27 -28.78
C LYS A 510 -6.33 8.80 -28.59
N ASP A 511 -7.24 8.46 -27.68
CA ASP A 511 -7.69 7.07 -27.51
C ASP A 511 -8.40 6.53 -28.77
N ASN A 512 -9.08 7.42 -29.52
CA ASN A 512 -9.68 7.10 -30.81
C ASN A 512 -8.67 6.93 -31.95
N GLN A 513 -7.42 7.41 -31.81
CA GLN A 513 -6.39 7.22 -32.85
C GLN A 513 -5.63 5.91 -32.64
N THR A 514 -5.40 5.48 -31.41
CA THR A 514 -4.72 4.19 -31.11
C THR A 514 -5.57 2.94 -31.35
N HIS A 515 -6.90 3.06 -31.43
CA HIS A 515 -7.76 1.94 -31.85
C HIS A 515 -8.00 1.89 -33.37
N GLY A 516 -7.46 2.84 -34.14
CA GLY A 516 -7.69 2.98 -35.58
C GLY A 516 -6.60 2.41 -36.50
N GLU A 517 -5.46 1.94 -35.99
CA GLU A 517 -4.44 1.28 -36.82
C GLU A 517 -4.76 -0.22 -36.94
N GLU A 518 -5.48 -0.54 -38.02
CA GLU A 518 -5.60 -1.84 -38.71
C GLU A 518 -5.48 -3.11 -37.85
N GLN A 519 -6.62 -3.55 -37.29
CA GLN A 519 -6.90 -4.98 -37.27
C GLN A 519 -6.96 -5.47 -38.72
N VAL A 520 -5.84 -5.99 -39.24
CA VAL A 520 -5.84 -6.84 -40.42
C VAL A 520 -6.73 -8.04 -40.07
N PRO A 521 -7.85 -8.28 -40.78
CA PRO A 521 -8.74 -9.38 -40.45
C PRO A 521 -7.98 -10.69 -40.71
N VAL A 522 -7.77 -11.46 -39.64
CA VAL A 522 -7.33 -12.85 -39.72
C VAL A 522 -8.40 -13.61 -40.51
N ALA A 523 -8.07 -13.97 -41.74
CA ALA A 523 -8.92 -14.78 -42.59
C ALA A 523 -9.22 -16.11 -41.88
N VAL A 524 -10.50 -16.32 -41.56
CA VAL A 524 -11.02 -17.60 -41.09
C VAL A 524 -10.76 -18.65 -42.18
N PRO A 525 -10.03 -19.75 -41.91
CA PRO A 525 -9.88 -20.81 -42.90
C PRO A 525 -11.22 -21.49 -43.07
N GLN A 526 -11.75 -21.49 -44.30
CA GLN A 526 -12.93 -22.28 -44.63
C GLN A 526 -12.66 -23.78 -44.39
N PRO A 527 -13.64 -24.54 -43.88
CA PRO A 527 -13.49 -25.98 -43.70
C PRO A 527 -13.33 -26.66 -45.07
N ARG A 528 -12.21 -27.37 -45.26
CA ARG A 528 -11.99 -28.23 -46.42
C ARG A 528 -13.06 -29.33 -46.43
N GLY A 529 -13.81 -29.41 -47.52
CA GLY A 529 -14.77 -30.49 -47.77
C GLY A 529 -14.10 -31.88 -47.83
N PRO A 530 -14.91 -32.95 -47.75
CA PRO A 530 -14.39 -34.31 -47.61
C PRO A 530 -13.65 -34.79 -48.86
N VAL A 531 -12.44 -35.31 -48.64
CA VAL A 531 -11.61 -35.97 -49.65
C VAL A 531 -12.17 -37.38 -49.92
N PRO A 532 -12.35 -37.80 -51.19
CA PRO A 532 -12.88 -39.13 -51.52
C PRO A 532 -11.84 -40.24 -51.29
N ALA A 533 -12.33 -41.41 -50.86
CA ALA A 533 -11.51 -42.58 -50.58
C ALA A 533 -10.85 -43.17 -51.85
N PRO A 534 -9.60 -43.65 -51.77
CA PRO A 534 -8.95 -44.29 -52.90
C PRO A 534 -9.50 -45.70 -53.15
N ARG A 535 -9.66 -46.04 -54.43
CA ARG A 535 -9.85 -47.41 -54.95
C ARG A 535 -8.51 -48.12 -55.08
#